data_AF-A0A3N4GYM2-F1
#
_entry.id   AF-A0A3N4GYM2-F1
#
_cell.length_a   1.000
_cell.length_b   1.000
_cell.length_c   1.000
_cell.angle_alpha   90.00
_cell.angle_beta   90.00
_cell.angle_gamma   90.00
#
_symmetry.space_group_name_H-M   'P 1'
#
loop_
_entity.id
_entity.type
_entity.pdbx_description
1 polymer ?
#
loop_
_entity_poly.entity_id
_entity_poly.type
_entity_poly.pdbx_seq_one_letter_code
_entity_poly.pdbx_strand_id
1 'polypeptide(L)'
;MSKIYLIFHYIFRFIWNAIFIISYPVIATFGLLFIGITYVFSALSRLLAGLKKGNEDKIIQKSDWEELPNTNGLLEAKVFKQIMFGPACFQLRRKDGVPSVLEEYYFGGKIKFLEEGLLLEKWNATDSKDLPDFDICLYDPDSDKITALTNIKCFDWHLSEKKENNLLIKWFDGIQGGEVEVAL
;
A
#
# COMPACT_ATOMS: atom_id res chain seq x y z
N MET A 1 -9.15 -72.14 -5.82
CA MET A 1 -9.63 -70.79 -6.19
C MET A 1 -10.66 -70.93 -7.30
N SER A 2 -11.85 -70.30 -7.19
CA SER A 2 -12.93 -70.55 -8.15
C SER A 2 -12.64 -69.90 -9.50
N LYS A 3 -13.03 -70.55 -10.61
CA LYS A 3 -12.83 -70.05 -11.99
C LYS A 3 -13.38 -68.64 -12.20
N ILE A 4 -14.38 -68.25 -11.43
CA ILE A 4 -15.02 -66.93 -11.45
C ILE A 4 -14.05 -65.83 -10.98
N TYR A 5 -13.24 -66.11 -9.97
CA TYR A 5 -12.24 -65.16 -9.46
C TYR A 5 -11.14 -64.89 -10.50
N LEU A 6 -10.71 -65.93 -11.22
CA LEU A 6 -9.73 -65.80 -12.31
C LEU A 6 -10.28 -64.91 -13.43
N ILE A 7 -11.53 -65.12 -13.86
CA ILE A 7 -12.16 -64.30 -14.92
C ILE A 7 -12.28 -62.84 -14.47
N PHE A 8 -12.73 -62.60 -13.24
CA PHE A 8 -12.84 -61.24 -12.71
C PHE A 8 -11.47 -60.54 -12.63
N HIS A 9 -10.43 -61.27 -12.23
CA HIS A 9 -9.06 -60.75 -12.19
C HIS A 9 -8.54 -60.36 -13.59
N TYR A 10 -8.81 -61.18 -14.62
CA TYR A 10 -8.44 -60.84 -16.00
C TYR A 10 -9.17 -59.61 -16.53
N ILE A 11 -10.48 -59.51 -16.29
CA ILE A 11 -11.30 -58.36 -16.72
C ILE A 11 -10.83 -57.09 -16.00
N PHE A 12 -10.63 -57.15 -14.68
CA PHE A 12 -10.13 -56.02 -13.91
C PHE A 12 -8.76 -55.56 -14.41
N ARG A 13 -7.81 -56.48 -14.61
CA ARG A 13 -6.48 -56.16 -15.14
C ARG A 13 -6.56 -55.54 -16.54
N PHE A 14 -7.47 -56.02 -17.39
CA PHE A 14 -7.67 -55.46 -18.73
C PHE A 14 -8.19 -54.02 -18.68
N ILE A 15 -9.25 -53.78 -17.88
CA ILE A 15 -9.83 -52.43 -17.70
C ILE A 15 -8.78 -51.48 -17.12
N TRP A 16 -8.06 -51.93 -16.09
CA TRP A 16 -7.02 -51.12 -15.45
C TRP A 16 -5.90 -50.78 -16.41
N ASN A 17 -5.38 -51.75 -17.18
CA ASN A 17 -4.37 -51.49 -18.19
C ASN A 17 -4.86 -50.52 -19.27
N ALA A 18 -6.11 -50.65 -19.72
CA ALA A 18 -6.69 -49.74 -20.71
C ALA A 18 -6.77 -48.30 -20.17
N ILE A 19 -7.22 -48.12 -18.93
CA ILE A 19 -7.25 -46.80 -18.27
C ILE A 19 -5.84 -46.21 -18.20
N PHE A 20 -4.84 -46.98 -17.76
CA PHE A 20 -3.47 -46.47 -17.64
C PHE A 20 -2.88 -46.07 -18.99
N ILE A 21 -3.07 -46.89 -20.03
CA ILE A 21 -2.54 -46.62 -21.37
C ILE A 21 -3.19 -45.36 -21.97
N ILE A 22 -4.47 -45.12 -21.71
CA ILE A 22 -5.19 -43.95 -22.24
C ILE A 22 -4.91 -42.69 -21.41
N SER A 23 -4.93 -42.81 -20.08
CA SER A 23 -4.75 -41.67 -19.18
C SER A 23 -3.32 -41.15 -19.15
N TYR A 24 -2.31 -42.01 -19.32
CA TYR A 24 -0.91 -41.60 -19.20
C TYR A 24 -0.49 -40.54 -20.24
N PRO A 25 -0.76 -40.71 -21.55
CA PRO A 25 -0.48 -39.67 -22.54
C PRO A 25 -1.27 -38.38 -22.27
N VAL A 26 -2.52 -38.47 -21.82
CA VAL A 26 -3.37 -37.30 -21.53
C VAL A 26 -2.82 -36.49 -20.36
N ILE A 27 -2.40 -37.15 -19.29
CA ILE A 27 -1.80 -36.47 -18.13
C ILE A 27 -0.45 -35.86 -18.50
N ALA A 28 0.37 -36.59 -19.27
CA ALA A 28 1.67 -36.12 -19.72
C ALA A 28 1.55 -34.88 -20.63
N THR A 29 0.61 -34.87 -21.57
CA THR A 29 0.38 -33.70 -22.44
C THR A 29 -0.17 -32.52 -21.65
N PHE A 30 -1.10 -32.75 -20.71
CA PHE A 30 -1.60 -31.69 -19.84
C PHE A 30 -0.49 -31.08 -18.97
N GLY A 31 0.40 -31.91 -18.41
CA GLY A 31 1.55 -31.46 -17.64
C GLY A 31 2.53 -30.62 -18.48
N LEU A 32 2.87 -31.07 -19.69
CA LEU A 32 3.71 -30.32 -20.62
C LEU A 32 3.08 -28.98 -21.02
N LEU A 33 1.77 -28.98 -21.30
CA LEU A 33 1.03 -27.78 -21.66
C LEU A 33 1.02 -26.78 -20.49
N PHE A 34 0.75 -27.26 -19.27
CA PHE A 34 0.78 -26.44 -18.07
C PHE A 34 2.16 -25.80 -17.84
N ILE A 35 3.24 -26.59 -17.95
CA ILE A 35 4.61 -26.08 -17.85
C ILE A 35 4.85 -24.99 -18.90
N GLY A 36 4.48 -25.24 -20.16
CA GLY A 36 4.58 -24.25 -21.24
C GLY A 36 3.86 -22.95 -20.91
N ILE A 37 2.62 -23.02 -20.42
CA ILE A 37 1.85 -21.84 -20.01
C ILE A 37 2.57 -21.09 -18.88
N THR A 38 3.07 -21.77 -17.84
CA THR A 38 3.77 -21.11 -16.74
C THR A 38 5.04 -20.39 -17.20
N TYR A 39 5.78 -20.95 -18.17
CA TYR A 39 6.92 -20.28 -18.78
C TYR A 39 6.52 -19.04 -19.57
N VAL A 40 5.42 -19.10 -20.34
CA VAL A 40 4.90 -17.94 -21.07
C VAL A 40 4.51 -16.83 -20.10
N PHE A 41 3.78 -17.14 -19.03
CA PHE A 41 3.43 -16.15 -17.99
C PHE A 41 4.67 -15.59 -17.29
N SER A 42 5.68 -16.41 -17.00
CA SER A 42 6.95 -15.97 -16.41
C SER A 42 7.69 -15.01 -17.34
N ALA A 43 7.79 -15.34 -18.63
CA ALA A 43 8.42 -14.48 -19.63
C ALA A 43 7.64 -13.17 -19.82
N LEU A 44 6.32 -13.23 -19.87
CA LEU A 44 5.45 -12.06 -19.97
C LEU A 44 5.58 -11.17 -18.73
N SER A 45 5.62 -11.76 -17.53
CA SER A 45 5.84 -11.05 -16.28
C SER A 45 7.19 -10.33 -16.27
N ARG A 46 8.28 -10.99 -16.70
CA ARG A 46 9.61 -10.37 -16.84
C ARG A 46 9.62 -9.24 -17.86
N LEU A 47 8.93 -9.42 -18.99
CA LEU A 47 8.84 -8.41 -20.04
C LEU A 47 8.05 -7.18 -19.55
N LEU A 48 6.92 -7.39 -18.89
CA LEU A 48 6.12 -6.31 -18.29
C LEU A 48 6.87 -5.61 -17.15
N ALA A 49 7.59 -6.37 -16.31
CA ALA A 49 8.45 -5.80 -15.28
C ALA A 49 9.57 -4.94 -15.88
N GLY A 50 10.16 -5.34 -17.01
CA GLY A 50 11.16 -4.56 -17.73
C GLY A 50 10.62 -3.29 -18.40
N LEU A 51 9.34 -3.28 -18.79
CA LEU A 51 8.66 -2.10 -19.34
C LEU A 51 8.29 -1.07 -18.27
N LYS A 52 8.28 -1.46 -16.98
CA LYS A 52 8.13 -0.57 -15.83
C LYS A 52 9.43 0.21 -15.57
N LYS A 53 9.93 0.94 -16.58
CA LYS A 53 11.02 1.90 -16.42
C LYS A 53 10.42 3.19 -15.83
N GLY A 54 10.20 3.19 -14.51
CA GLY A 54 9.63 4.33 -13.81
C GLY A 54 9.14 4.08 -12.38
N ASN A 55 9.11 2.83 -11.91
CA ASN A 55 8.98 2.55 -10.49
C ASN A 55 9.75 1.27 -10.22
N GLU A 56 11.03 1.46 -9.91
CA GLU A 56 11.81 0.46 -9.21
C GLU A 56 10.92 -0.07 -8.08
N ASP A 57 10.67 -1.37 -8.08
CA ASP A 57 10.28 -2.03 -6.85
C ASP A 57 11.51 -1.88 -5.94
N LYS A 58 11.60 -0.72 -5.27
CA LYS A 58 12.46 -0.54 -4.12
C LYS A 58 12.07 -1.70 -3.23
N ILE A 59 12.94 -2.72 -3.22
CA ILE A 59 13.08 -3.59 -2.07
C ILE A 59 12.96 -2.65 -0.89
N ILE A 60 11.93 -2.81 -0.07
CA ILE A 60 11.74 -2.05 1.15
C ILE A 60 12.90 -2.47 2.05
N GLN A 61 14.09 -1.95 1.75
CA GLN A 61 15.16 -1.84 2.71
C GLN A 61 14.54 -1.07 3.84
N LYS A 62 14.68 -1.60 5.06
CA LYS A 62 14.39 -0.87 6.29
C LYS A 62 14.87 0.57 6.11
N SER A 63 13.91 1.47 5.95
CA SER A 63 14.14 2.83 5.50
C SER A 63 15.00 3.57 6.52
N ASP A 64 16.18 3.99 6.10
CA ASP A 64 16.84 5.14 6.69
C ASP A 64 15.96 6.38 6.47
N TRP A 65 16.19 7.42 7.24
CA TRP A 65 15.49 8.69 7.09
C TRP A 65 15.68 9.22 5.66
N GLU A 66 14.59 9.41 4.92
CA GLU A 66 14.61 9.96 3.56
C GLU A 66 14.17 11.42 3.60
N GLU A 67 14.84 12.28 2.84
CA GLU A 67 14.45 13.68 2.71
C GLU A 67 13.12 13.78 1.96
N LEU A 68 12.16 14.50 2.54
CA LEU A 68 10.85 14.68 1.92
C LEU A 68 10.96 15.59 0.69
N PRO A 69 10.44 15.17 -0.48
CA PRO A 69 10.46 16.01 -1.67
C PRO A 69 9.70 17.31 -1.40
N ASN A 70 10.21 18.42 -1.95
CA ASN A 70 9.69 19.78 -1.76
C ASN A 70 9.83 20.38 -0.35
N THR A 71 10.55 19.75 0.58
CA THR A 71 10.84 20.35 1.90
C THR A 71 12.06 21.28 1.91
N ASN A 72 12.75 21.48 0.78
CA ASN A 72 14.05 22.17 0.72
C ASN A 72 15.06 21.67 1.77
N GLY A 73 14.95 20.39 2.16
CA GLY A 73 15.77 19.80 3.21
C GLY A 73 15.40 20.20 4.63
N LEU A 74 14.18 20.67 4.89
CA LEU A 74 13.73 21.00 6.24
C LEU A 74 13.36 19.73 7.03
N LEU A 75 12.69 18.76 6.39
CA LEU A 75 12.20 17.55 7.04
C LEU A 75 12.70 16.27 6.39
N GLU A 76 12.91 15.28 7.24
CA GLU A 76 13.12 13.89 6.86
C GLU A 76 11.93 13.05 7.33
N ALA A 77 11.56 12.07 6.52
CA ALA A 77 10.51 11.12 6.83
C ALA A 77 11.08 9.71 6.88
N LYS A 78 10.56 8.93 7.81
CA LYS A 78 10.82 7.50 7.91
C LYS A 78 9.50 6.75 7.89
N VAL A 79 9.41 5.70 7.09
CA VAL A 79 8.20 4.86 7.06
C VAL A 79 8.10 4.12 8.39
N PHE A 80 7.01 4.36 9.13
CA PHE A 80 6.70 3.67 10.38
C PHE A 80 5.87 2.42 10.13
N LYS A 81 4.77 2.56 9.38
CA LYS A 81 3.84 1.46 9.08
C LYS A 81 3.17 1.67 7.73
N GLN A 82 3.04 0.61 6.94
CA GLN A 82 2.24 0.62 5.71
C GLN A 82 0.91 -0.09 5.98
N ILE A 83 -0.22 0.57 5.72
CA ILE A 83 -1.53 -0.09 5.74
C ILE A 83 -1.68 -0.92 4.47
N MET A 84 -2.18 -2.15 4.60
CA MET A 84 -2.47 -3.01 3.45
C MET A 84 -3.57 -2.36 2.59
N PHE A 85 -3.25 -2.04 1.34
CA PHE A 85 -4.13 -1.29 0.41
C PHE A 85 -4.50 0.14 0.86
N GLY A 86 -3.76 0.72 1.81
CA GLY A 86 -3.98 2.08 2.30
C GLY A 86 -2.72 2.95 2.20
N PRO A 87 -2.76 4.20 2.72
CA PRO A 87 -1.60 5.07 2.73
C PRO A 87 -0.53 4.60 3.73
N ALA A 88 0.68 5.10 3.51
CA ALA A 88 1.82 4.92 4.40
C ALA A 88 1.74 5.90 5.58
N CYS A 89 2.18 5.41 6.73
CA CYS A 89 2.37 6.17 7.96
C CYS A 89 3.87 6.48 8.11
N PHE A 90 4.17 7.74 8.39
CA PHE A 90 5.52 8.26 8.49
C PHE A 90 5.77 8.84 9.88
N GLN A 91 7.00 8.66 10.35
CA GLN A 91 7.55 9.47 11.42
C GLN A 91 8.34 10.61 10.77
N LEU A 92 8.14 11.84 11.24
CA LEU A 92 8.79 13.03 10.72
C LEU A 92 9.82 13.54 11.72
N ARG A 93 10.93 14.08 11.21
CA ARG A 93 11.91 14.84 12.01
C ARG A 93 12.48 15.99 11.21
N ARG A 94 13.09 16.94 11.91
CA ARG A 94 13.87 18.00 11.28
C ARG A 94 15.25 17.48 10.85
N LYS A 95 15.71 17.92 9.68
CA LYS A 95 17.03 17.55 9.16
C LYS A 95 18.18 18.20 9.93
N ASP A 96 17.95 19.37 10.50
CA ASP A 96 18.93 20.13 11.28
C ASP A 96 19.32 19.45 12.61
N GLY A 97 18.64 18.36 12.98
CA GLY A 97 18.90 17.59 14.19
C GLY A 97 18.38 18.23 15.46
N VAL A 98 17.61 19.32 15.34
CA VAL A 98 16.92 19.93 16.48
C VAL A 98 15.72 19.04 16.84
N PRO A 99 15.62 18.57 18.11
CA PRO A 99 14.45 17.84 18.57
C PRO A 99 13.19 18.66 18.31
N SER A 100 12.18 18.01 17.74
CA SER A 100 10.94 18.65 17.34
C SER A 100 9.75 17.88 17.89
N VAL A 101 8.67 18.61 18.18
CA VAL A 101 7.36 18.01 18.48
C VAL A 101 6.88 17.04 17.40
N LEU A 102 7.40 17.12 16.17
CA LEU A 102 7.10 16.17 15.10
C LEU A 102 7.48 14.72 15.45
N GLU A 103 8.57 14.50 16.19
CA GLU A 103 9.03 13.13 16.47
C GLU A 103 8.11 12.35 17.41
N GLU A 104 7.25 13.06 18.15
CA GLU A 104 6.28 12.50 19.10
C GLU A 104 5.03 11.92 18.43
N TYR A 105 4.77 12.29 17.17
CA TYR A 105 3.56 11.93 16.46
C TYR A 105 3.84 11.17 15.16
N TYR A 106 2.78 10.60 14.62
CA TYR A 106 2.78 9.91 13.34
C TYR A 106 1.95 10.67 12.31
N PHE A 107 2.39 10.65 11.06
CA PHE A 107 1.80 11.45 10.00
C PHE A 107 1.49 10.63 8.75
N GLY A 108 0.52 11.10 7.97
CA GLY A 108 0.24 10.62 6.62
C GLY A 108 1.24 11.19 5.61
N GLY A 109 1.21 10.66 4.38
CA GLY A 109 2.08 11.11 3.30
C GLY A 109 1.70 12.46 2.68
N LYS A 110 0.54 13.03 3.02
CA LYS A 110 0.06 14.30 2.48
C LYS A 110 0.63 15.45 3.30
N ILE A 111 1.57 16.19 2.71
CA ILE A 111 2.16 17.41 3.28
C ILE A 111 1.93 18.56 2.29
N LYS A 112 1.40 19.69 2.74
CA LYS A 112 1.27 20.91 1.93
C LYS A 112 2.02 22.08 2.59
N PHE A 113 2.69 22.87 1.76
CA PHE A 113 3.43 24.05 2.19
C PHE A 113 2.54 25.28 2.06
N LEU A 114 2.51 26.08 3.11
CA LEU A 114 1.81 27.35 3.20
C LEU A 114 2.81 28.42 3.67
N GLU A 115 2.45 29.70 3.57
CA GLU A 115 3.30 30.80 4.04
C GLU A 115 3.40 30.80 5.58
N GLU A 116 2.35 30.33 6.24
CA GLU A 116 2.17 30.28 7.69
C GLU A 116 2.79 29.01 8.31
N GLY A 117 3.19 28.03 7.49
CA GLY A 117 3.78 26.77 7.96
C GLY A 117 3.45 25.56 7.08
N LEU A 118 3.46 24.38 7.70
CA LEU A 118 3.28 23.09 7.06
C LEU A 118 1.94 22.47 7.45
N LEU A 119 1.09 22.19 6.47
CA LEU A 119 -0.13 21.44 6.67
C LEU A 119 0.20 19.94 6.66
N LEU A 120 -0.05 19.28 7.80
CA LEU A 120 0.26 17.89 8.06
C LEU A 120 -1.00 17.09 8.39
N GLU A 121 -1.02 15.83 7.97
CA GLU A 121 -2.04 14.86 8.36
C GLU A 121 -1.55 14.06 9.57
N LYS A 122 -1.90 14.47 10.79
CA LYS A 122 -1.50 13.77 12.03
C LYS A 122 -2.44 12.59 12.29
N TRP A 123 -1.89 11.40 12.45
CA TRP A 123 -2.67 10.20 12.72
C TRP A 123 -2.96 10.07 14.22
N ASN A 124 -4.25 9.98 14.57
CA ASN A 124 -4.67 9.85 15.97
C ASN A 124 -4.49 8.41 16.49
N ALA A 125 -4.50 7.43 15.59
CA ALA A 125 -4.28 6.03 15.91
C ALA A 125 -3.43 5.34 14.85
N THR A 126 -2.65 4.34 15.27
CA THR A 126 -1.86 3.49 14.36
C THR A 126 -2.47 2.10 14.17
N ASP A 127 -3.48 1.74 14.96
CA ASP A 127 -4.18 0.46 14.84
C ASP A 127 -5.21 0.52 13.71
N SER A 128 -5.32 -0.55 12.93
CA SER A 128 -6.13 -0.58 11.71
C SER A 128 -7.63 -0.51 11.97
N LYS A 129 -8.07 -0.78 13.20
CA LYS A 129 -9.49 -0.72 13.60
C LYS A 129 -9.99 0.69 13.83
N ASP A 130 -9.09 1.59 14.21
CA ASP A 130 -9.40 2.98 14.58
C ASP A 130 -9.13 3.95 13.42
N LEU A 131 -8.76 3.41 12.26
CA LEU A 131 -8.50 4.17 11.04
C LEU A 131 -9.71 4.08 10.09
N PRO A 132 -10.00 5.13 9.31
CA PRO A 132 -9.32 6.44 9.26
C PRO A 132 -9.73 7.41 10.39
N ASP A 133 -8.76 7.99 11.08
CA ASP A 133 -8.95 9.10 12.02
C ASP A 133 -7.71 10.00 12.04
N PHE A 134 -7.82 11.17 11.41
CA PHE A 134 -6.72 12.11 11.21
C PHE A 134 -7.10 13.50 11.69
N ASP A 135 -6.15 14.18 12.33
CA ASP A 135 -6.22 15.62 12.50
C ASP A 135 -5.40 16.30 11.42
N ILE A 136 -6.02 17.21 10.68
CA ILE A 136 -5.29 18.14 9.84
C ILE A 136 -4.73 19.22 10.76
N CYS A 137 -3.41 19.35 10.77
CA CYS A 137 -2.69 20.24 11.67
C CYS A 137 -1.80 21.20 10.88
N LEU A 138 -1.60 22.40 11.42
CA LEU A 138 -0.58 23.33 10.98
C LEU A 138 0.64 23.20 11.89
N TYR A 139 1.79 22.90 11.32
CA TYR A 139 3.07 22.92 12.00
C TYR A 139 3.84 24.18 11.63
N ASP A 140 4.22 24.95 12.65
CA ASP A 140 5.08 26.12 12.53
C ASP A 140 6.54 25.71 12.84
N PRO A 141 7.44 25.73 11.83
CA PRO A 141 8.85 25.38 12.02
C PRO A 141 9.63 26.36 12.90
N ASP A 142 9.20 27.60 13.01
CA ASP A 142 9.93 28.64 13.77
C ASP A 142 9.65 28.52 15.27
N SER A 143 8.39 28.23 15.64
CA SER A 143 7.99 28.03 17.03
C SER A 143 7.96 26.57 17.49
N ASP A 144 8.26 25.62 16.59
CA ASP A 144 8.17 24.17 16.80
C ASP A 144 6.83 23.75 17.43
N LYS A 145 5.72 24.24 16.85
CA LYS A 145 4.38 24.04 17.40
C LYS A 145 3.45 23.42 16.37
N ILE A 146 2.68 22.43 16.81
CA ILE A 146 1.59 21.82 16.04
C ILE A 146 0.25 22.34 16.56
N THR A 147 -0.58 22.87 15.66
CA THR A 147 -1.93 23.34 15.96
C THR A 147 -2.93 22.52 15.15
N ALA A 148 -3.85 21.82 15.83
CA ALA A 148 -4.90 21.06 15.16
C ALA A 148 -5.97 22.01 14.60
N LEU A 149 -6.28 21.88 13.31
CA LEU A 149 -7.26 22.71 12.61
C LEU A 149 -8.63 22.03 12.55
N THR A 150 -8.65 20.75 12.17
CA THR A 150 -9.89 19.96 12.06
C THR A 150 -9.59 18.47 12.10
N ASN A 151 -10.60 17.67 12.43
CA ASN A 151 -10.55 16.21 12.42
C ASN A 151 -11.32 15.68 11.19
N ILE A 152 -10.70 14.74 10.46
CA ILE A 152 -11.29 14.08 9.29
C ILE A 152 -11.13 12.57 9.43
N LYS A 153 -12.24 11.85 9.30
CA LYS A 153 -12.29 10.38 9.35
C LYS A 153 -12.32 9.76 7.95
N CYS A 154 -11.42 10.23 7.09
CA CYS A 154 -11.31 9.77 5.71
C CYS A 154 -9.88 9.99 5.19
N PHE A 155 -9.37 9.03 4.41
CA PHE A 155 -8.06 9.11 3.77
C PHE A 155 -8.03 10.10 2.58
N ASP A 156 -9.17 10.30 1.92
CA ASP A 156 -9.26 11.14 0.73
C ASP A 156 -9.80 12.53 1.07
N TRP A 157 -8.87 13.39 1.49
CA TRP A 157 -9.08 14.83 1.65
C TRP A 157 -8.12 15.62 0.74
N HIS A 158 -8.52 16.85 0.40
CA HIS A 158 -7.68 17.81 -0.31
C HIS A 158 -8.02 19.25 0.11
N LEU A 159 -7.00 20.09 0.21
CA LEU A 159 -7.17 21.55 0.25
C LEU A 159 -7.71 22.02 -1.11
N SER A 160 -8.92 22.58 -1.13
CA SER A 160 -9.60 23.07 -2.33
C SER A 160 -9.35 24.54 -2.59
N GLU A 161 -9.34 25.38 -1.55
CA GLU A 161 -9.15 26.82 -1.66
C GLU A 161 -8.33 27.34 -0.48
N LYS A 162 -7.43 28.29 -0.74
CA LYS A 162 -6.73 29.08 0.28
C LYS A 162 -7.19 30.53 0.13
N LYS A 163 -7.76 31.10 1.18
CA LYS A 163 -7.96 32.55 1.38
C LYS A 163 -6.95 33.02 2.42
N GLU A 164 -6.70 34.34 2.51
CA GLU A 164 -5.64 34.92 3.35
C GLU A 164 -5.60 34.35 4.77
N ASN A 165 -6.75 34.10 5.42
CA ASN A 165 -6.80 33.58 6.78
C ASN A 165 -7.62 32.28 6.95
N ASN A 166 -8.13 31.72 5.85
CA ASN A 166 -9.01 30.54 5.89
C ASN A 166 -8.58 29.50 4.86
N LEU A 167 -8.64 28.23 5.24
CA LEU A 167 -8.45 27.09 4.35
C LEU A 167 -9.78 26.35 4.16
N LEU A 168 -10.15 26.08 2.91
CA LEU A 168 -11.27 25.21 2.59
C LEU A 168 -10.77 23.80 2.27
N ILE A 169 -11.11 22.85 3.12
CA ILE A 169 -10.73 21.45 2.99
C ILE A 169 -11.96 20.64 2.57
N LYS A 170 -11.82 19.85 1.52
CA LYS A 170 -12.86 18.94 1.06
C LYS A 170 -12.42 17.50 1.26
N TRP A 171 -13.35 16.63 1.59
CA TRP A 171 -13.09 15.20 1.76
C TRP A 171 -14.22 14.37 1.17
N PHE A 172 -13.90 13.15 0.77
CA PHE A 172 -14.85 12.22 0.15
C PHE A 172 -14.48 10.78 0.52
N ASP A 173 -15.42 9.99 1.04
CA ASP A 173 -15.15 8.62 1.49
C ASP A 173 -15.62 7.53 0.49
N GLY A 174 -16.11 7.94 -0.69
CA GLY A 174 -16.74 7.05 -1.68
C GLY A 174 -18.27 7.06 -1.65
N ILE A 175 -18.88 7.50 -0.55
CA ILE A 175 -20.33 7.52 -0.34
C ILE A 175 -20.81 8.92 0.05
N GLN A 176 -20.07 9.59 0.92
CA GLN A 176 -20.33 10.90 1.49
C GLN A 176 -19.14 11.82 1.22
N GLY A 177 -19.45 13.11 1.07
CA GLY A 177 -18.45 14.16 0.98
C GLY A 177 -18.81 15.33 1.86
N GLY A 178 -17.80 16.06 2.30
CA GLY A 178 -17.96 17.23 3.14
C GLY A 178 -16.94 18.30 2.80
N GLU A 179 -17.25 19.53 3.19
CA GLU A 179 -16.37 20.67 3.11
C GLU A 179 -16.27 21.30 4.50
N VAL A 180 -15.06 21.65 4.92
CA VAL A 180 -14.80 22.32 6.19
C VAL A 180 -13.90 23.51 5.95
N GLU A 181 -14.33 24.67 6.43
CA GLU A 181 -13.52 25.88 6.44
C GLU A 181 -12.83 25.98 7.81
N VAL A 182 -11.52 26.14 7.80
CA VAL A 182 -10.70 26.29 9.01
C VAL A 182 -9.96 27.61 8.97
N ALA A 183 -9.92 28.31 10.10
CA ALA A 183 -9.14 29.53 10.24
C ALA A 183 -7.67 29.18 10.56
N LEU A 184 -6.74 29.93 9.97
CA LEU A 184 -5.30 29.89 10.25
C LEU A 184 -4.95 30.75 11.47
#